data_AF-A0A7Z9CAJ3-F1
#
_entry.id   AF-A0A7Z9CAJ3-F1
#
_cell.length_a   1.000
_cell.length_b   1.000
_cell.length_c   1.000
_cell.angle_alpha   90.00
_cell.angle_beta   90.00
_cell.angle_gamma   90.00
#
_symmetry.space_group_name_H-M   'P 1'
#
loop_
_entity.id
_entity.type
_entity.pdbx_description
1 polymer ?
#
loop_
_entity_poly.entity_id
_entity_poly.type
_entity_poly.pdbx_seq_one_letter_code
_entity_poly.pdbx_strand_id
1 'polypeptide(L)'
;MAFFNDSIRDGLKGSVFEASDTGFVSGKPGQETLIANNVLGCQNPEGLSPCTNGNANTGYAAPGQIVNYVEIHDNLTLFDKLLASRPNDSEQTRAARAKLANSAVYLAQGIPAAQLGQEFLRTKGGDENSYNSGDGPNAIDWSRAHEQADSVAYTRGLLALRQSAPAFRYPTFEQVNANSKLLRAADGVVAWTVRDTEHSYVVVLNSTDAAVPVDIPAGTYDLLVANGKVELSAPQTVTIGETPYAAGALSATVLRLHTDNAGEPGAEDADQTGAEDAGQAGGEGTEAGAETGAEGTEAGAEDAGQTGAEDAGLTGAEGADKPAVEKPVGVWAVENDARGVLYVNAWGQGKADRTVNYGNPNDEIIFGDWDGDGIDTPLVRRGNAFLGTNGFGGVAQFEFAYGNAGDAVLVGDWNGDGKDTIAVVRGNQVFVRSSLTSGVADAVYGYGNPTDTLIAGDWNGDGKDTLAAVRGNIFYVQSKLEDTKAPLEFTYGTAGDRVIVGDWNGTGKDGVGVVRGNQFFLKNKLVTGAADEVFAYGNAKDVSVVGDWDGDGIDTLAVDRR
;
A
#
# COMPACT_ATOMS: atom_id res chain seq x y z
N MET A 1 -1.90 -9.25 22.84
CA MET A 1 -3.18 -8.74 23.35
C MET A 1 -3.11 -7.22 23.35
N ALA A 2 -4.10 -6.56 22.76
CA ALA A 2 -4.20 -5.12 22.62
C ALA A 2 -5.52 -4.62 23.20
N PHE A 3 -5.63 -3.32 23.44
CA PHE A 3 -6.74 -2.68 24.14
C PHE A 3 -7.15 -1.40 23.43
N PHE A 4 -8.45 -1.06 23.49
CA PHE A 4 -8.96 0.23 23.03
C PHE A 4 -8.38 1.37 23.87
N ASN A 5 -7.75 2.33 23.21
CA ASN A 5 -7.09 3.45 23.85
C ASN A 5 -8.06 4.63 24.04
N ASP A 6 -8.92 4.53 25.05
CA ASP A 6 -9.90 5.56 25.42
C ASP A 6 -9.28 6.95 25.61
N SER A 7 -8.00 7.02 26.00
CA SER A 7 -7.28 8.27 26.17
C SER A 7 -7.14 9.10 24.89
N ILE A 8 -6.92 8.48 23.72
CA ILE A 8 -6.83 9.23 22.46
C ILE A 8 -8.23 9.58 21.93
N ARG A 9 -9.22 8.68 22.13
CA ARG A 9 -10.64 8.93 21.80
C ARG A 9 -11.15 10.20 22.48
N ASP A 10 -11.11 10.24 23.81
CA ASP A 10 -11.69 11.34 24.59
C ASP A 10 -10.83 12.60 24.50
N GLY A 11 -9.50 12.47 24.40
CA GLY A 11 -8.59 13.58 24.12
C GLY A 11 -8.89 14.26 22.78
N LEU A 12 -9.25 13.50 21.74
CA LEU A 12 -9.59 14.04 20.41
C LEU A 12 -11.01 14.61 20.35
N LYS A 13 -12.04 13.80 20.66
CA LYS A 13 -13.46 14.18 20.44
C LYS A 13 -14.20 14.71 21.66
N GLY A 14 -13.62 14.61 22.84
CA GLY A 14 -14.29 14.90 24.12
C GLY A 14 -15.04 13.70 24.68
N SER A 15 -15.48 13.83 25.93
CA SER A 15 -16.12 12.74 26.68
C SER A 15 -17.26 12.08 25.91
N VAL A 16 -17.27 10.74 25.91
CA VAL A 16 -18.39 9.93 25.42
C VAL A 16 -19.63 9.97 26.31
N PHE A 17 -19.50 10.40 27.58
CA PHE A 17 -20.61 10.48 28.53
C PHE A 17 -21.37 11.81 28.48
N GLU A 18 -20.80 12.84 27.83
CA GLU A 18 -21.37 14.19 27.77
C GLU A 18 -21.34 14.65 26.31
N ALA A 19 -22.47 14.54 25.59
CA ALA A 19 -22.52 14.75 24.14
C ALA A 19 -21.95 16.11 23.71
N SER A 20 -22.17 17.18 24.49
CA SER A 20 -21.68 18.54 24.24
C SER A 20 -20.22 18.80 24.64
N ASP A 21 -19.56 17.91 25.41
CA ASP A 21 -18.16 18.10 25.80
C ASP A 21 -17.25 18.08 24.56
N THR A 22 -16.26 18.96 24.54
CA THR A 22 -15.28 19.06 23.45
C THR A 22 -14.06 18.19 23.72
N GLY A 23 -13.29 17.88 22.68
CA GLY A 23 -11.90 17.46 22.74
C GLY A 23 -11.00 18.37 21.90
N PHE A 24 -9.74 17.97 21.73
CA PHE A 24 -8.70 18.70 20.98
C PHE A 24 -9.20 19.22 19.64
N VAL A 25 -9.78 18.37 18.78
CA VAL A 25 -10.15 18.78 17.40
C VAL A 25 -11.32 19.75 17.36
N SER A 26 -12.07 19.86 18.45
CA SER A 26 -13.19 20.79 18.66
C SER A 26 -12.82 22.02 19.49
N GLY A 27 -11.53 22.21 19.82
CA GLY A 27 -11.00 23.40 20.48
C GLY A 27 -11.00 23.37 22.00
N LYS A 28 -10.94 22.20 22.65
CA LYS A 28 -10.75 22.11 24.11
C LYS A 28 -9.29 22.41 24.49
N PRO A 29 -9.03 23.41 25.36
CA PRO A 29 -7.66 23.70 25.83
C PRO A 29 -7.09 22.57 26.70
N GLY A 30 -5.76 22.48 26.75
CA GLY A 30 -5.03 21.56 27.64
C GLY A 30 -5.05 20.09 27.20
N GLN A 31 -5.52 19.79 25.99
CA GLN A 31 -5.48 18.44 25.42
C GLN A 31 -4.18 18.17 24.67
N GLU A 32 -3.40 19.21 24.35
CA GLU A 32 -2.23 19.14 23.48
C GLU A 32 -1.15 18.19 24.02
N THR A 33 -0.85 18.24 25.32
CA THR A 33 0.11 17.33 25.95
C THR A 33 -0.41 15.90 26.09
N LEU A 34 -1.74 15.71 26.15
CA LEU A 34 -2.37 14.38 26.16
C LEU A 34 -2.32 13.75 24.77
N ILE A 35 -2.63 14.52 23.72
CA ILE A 35 -2.49 14.08 22.33
C ILE A 35 -1.02 13.81 21.99
N ALA A 36 -0.08 14.67 22.41
CA ALA A 36 1.36 14.45 22.26
C ALA A 36 1.84 13.13 22.88
N ASN A 37 1.38 12.81 24.09
CA ASN A 37 1.68 11.52 24.74
C ASN A 37 1.09 10.36 23.91
N ASN A 38 -0.18 10.46 23.50
CA ASN A 38 -0.87 9.40 22.76
C ASN A 38 -0.26 9.12 21.38
N VAL A 39 0.07 10.14 20.58
CA VAL A 39 0.67 9.93 19.24
C VAL A 39 2.08 9.32 19.33
N LEU A 40 2.80 9.56 20.43
CA LEU A 40 4.11 8.96 20.75
C LEU A 40 4.00 7.62 21.50
N GLY A 41 2.87 6.91 21.36
CA GLY A 41 2.70 5.57 21.92
C GLY A 41 2.32 5.54 23.41
N CYS A 42 1.82 6.65 23.97
CA CYS A 42 1.10 6.67 25.24
C CYS A 42 1.94 6.12 26.43
N GLN A 43 3.19 6.56 26.51
CA GLN A 43 4.21 6.06 27.42
C GLN A 43 4.22 6.76 28.80
N ASN A 44 3.50 7.89 28.95
CA ASN A 44 3.46 8.72 30.16
C ASN A 44 4.84 9.25 30.64
N PRO A 45 5.66 9.87 29.76
CA PRO A 45 6.88 10.54 30.21
C PRO A 45 6.54 11.75 31.09
N GLU A 46 7.51 12.17 31.92
CA GLU A 46 7.38 13.39 32.73
C GLU A 46 7.14 14.63 31.85
N GLY A 47 6.27 15.53 32.32
CA GLY A 47 5.92 16.76 31.60
C GLY A 47 4.76 16.64 30.59
N LEU A 48 4.31 15.42 30.24
CA LEU A 48 3.08 15.22 29.46
C LEU A 48 1.92 14.75 30.32
N SER A 49 0.68 15.05 29.88
CA SER A 49 -0.53 14.56 30.55
C SER A 49 -0.61 13.03 30.42
N PRO A 50 -0.79 12.28 31.52
CA PRO A 50 -0.84 10.82 31.47
C PRO A 50 -2.09 10.35 30.73
N CYS A 51 -1.93 9.30 29.95
CA CYS A 51 -3.04 8.58 29.35
C CYS A 51 -3.89 7.89 30.44
N THR A 52 -5.20 7.80 30.22
CA THR A 52 -6.11 7.09 31.15
C THR A 52 -7.12 6.20 30.43
N ASN A 53 -7.71 5.26 31.17
CA ASN A 53 -8.92 4.53 30.78
C ASN A 53 -10.18 5.07 31.51
N GLY A 54 -10.20 6.38 31.78
CA GLY A 54 -11.22 7.05 32.59
C GLY A 54 -11.15 6.79 34.09
N ASN A 55 -10.52 5.71 34.55
CA ASN A 55 -10.46 5.33 35.98
C ASN A 55 -9.04 5.29 36.56
N ALA A 56 -8.03 4.99 35.75
CA ALA A 56 -6.63 4.95 36.13
C ALA A 56 -5.71 5.34 34.96
N ASN A 57 -4.45 5.69 35.27
CA ASN A 57 -3.43 5.88 34.24
C ASN A 57 -3.16 4.53 33.55
N THR A 58 -3.12 4.52 32.22
CA THR A 58 -2.82 3.30 31.43
C THR A 58 -1.31 3.09 31.31
N GLY A 59 -0.88 1.84 31.32
CA GLY A 59 0.50 1.45 31.05
C GLY A 59 0.54 0.29 30.05
N TYR A 60 1.07 0.54 28.86
CA TYR A 60 1.25 -0.45 27.81
C TYR A 60 2.70 -0.96 27.80
N ALA A 61 2.94 -2.18 27.31
CA ALA A 61 4.30 -2.74 27.19
C ALA A 61 4.95 -2.51 25.80
N ALA A 62 4.15 -2.27 24.77
CA ALA A 62 4.61 -1.94 23.41
C ALA A 62 3.51 -1.22 22.62
N PRO A 63 3.83 -0.48 21.53
CA PRO A 63 2.85 0.14 20.64
C PRO A 63 1.81 -0.84 20.09
N GLY A 64 2.21 -2.10 19.83
CA GLY A 64 1.31 -3.19 19.40
C GLY A 64 0.25 -3.63 20.42
N GLN A 65 0.13 -2.97 21.57
CA GLN A 65 -0.98 -3.13 22.51
C GLN A 65 -2.04 -2.01 22.42
N ILE A 66 -1.80 -0.96 21.63
CA ILE A 66 -2.55 0.29 21.67
C ILE A 66 -3.45 0.37 20.45
N VAL A 67 -4.76 0.16 20.62
CA VAL A 67 -5.75 0.38 19.55
C VAL A 67 -6.21 1.83 19.63
N ASN A 68 -5.56 2.70 18.85
CA ASN A 68 -5.90 4.11 18.73
C ASN A 68 -7.15 4.27 17.85
N TYR A 69 -8.13 5.02 18.35
CA TYR A 69 -9.41 5.20 17.67
C TYR A 69 -10.09 6.50 18.11
N VAL A 70 -11.15 6.88 17.41
CA VAL A 70 -12.03 7.99 17.80
C VAL A 70 -13.51 7.64 17.64
N GLU A 71 -13.85 6.69 16.76
CA GLU A 71 -15.19 6.14 16.60
C GLU A 71 -15.14 4.60 16.50
N ILE A 72 -16.13 3.95 17.11
CA ILE A 72 -16.46 2.52 17.05
C ILE A 72 -18.00 2.43 17.14
N HIS A 73 -18.56 1.23 16.99
CA HIS A 73 -20.00 1.01 17.02
C HIS A 73 -20.74 1.51 18.29
N ASP A 74 -20.04 1.68 19.42
CA ASP A 74 -20.55 2.24 20.67
C ASP A 74 -20.47 3.78 20.71
N ASN A 75 -21.39 4.41 21.43
CA ASN A 75 -21.54 5.86 21.55
C ASN A 75 -21.87 6.56 20.21
N LEU A 76 -21.86 7.90 20.24
CA LEU A 76 -22.03 8.75 19.07
C LEU A 76 -20.85 8.58 18.09
N THR A 77 -21.18 8.59 16.79
CA THR A 77 -20.20 8.76 15.72
C THR A 77 -19.43 10.07 15.90
N LEU A 78 -18.26 10.19 15.28
CA LEU A 78 -17.48 11.41 15.29
C LEU A 78 -18.25 12.58 14.65
N PHE A 79 -19.02 12.34 13.59
CA PHE A 79 -19.86 13.38 12.99
C PHE A 79 -20.97 13.84 13.95
N ASP A 80 -21.69 12.91 14.58
CA ASP A 80 -22.78 13.25 15.51
C ASP A 80 -22.25 13.90 16.80
N LYS A 81 -21.10 13.44 17.31
CA LYS A 81 -20.38 14.05 18.44
C LYS A 81 -19.90 15.46 18.12
N LEU A 82 -19.40 15.71 16.91
CA LEU A 82 -19.03 17.05 16.46
C LEU A 82 -20.26 17.92 16.18
N LEU A 83 -21.39 17.35 15.78
CA LEU A 83 -22.65 18.08 15.64
C LEU A 83 -23.20 18.52 17.01
N ALA A 84 -23.12 17.64 18.04
CA ALA A 84 -23.54 17.95 19.41
C ALA A 84 -22.61 18.93 20.15
N SER A 85 -21.28 18.77 20.03
CA SER A 85 -20.29 19.65 20.69
C SER A 85 -20.00 20.93 19.93
N ARG A 86 -20.21 20.96 18.60
CA ARG A 86 -20.00 22.12 17.71
C ARG A 86 -21.22 22.35 16.80
N PRO A 87 -22.40 22.73 17.36
CA PRO A 87 -23.64 22.87 16.60
C PRO A 87 -23.64 24.03 15.59
N ASN A 88 -22.79 25.04 15.79
CA ASN A 88 -22.70 26.22 14.91
C ASN A 88 -21.66 26.07 13.79
N ASP A 89 -20.87 24.99 13.77
CA ASP A 89 -19.85 24.76 12.74
C ASP A 89 -20.53 24.33 11.42
N SER A 90 -20.03 24.80 10.27
CA SER A 90 -20.54 24.35 8.96
C SER A 90 -20.17 22.89 8.69
N GLU A 91 -20.77 22.27 7.67
CA GLU A 91 -20.39 20.90 7.30
C GLU A 91 -18.93 20.80 6.85
N GLN A 92 -18.39 21.82 6.15
CA GLN A 92 -16.98 21.88 5.77
C GLN A 92 -16.07 22.00 7.01
N THR A 93 -16.44 22.82 7.99
CA THR A 93 -15.72 22.92 9.28
C THR A 93 -15.78 21.60 10.06
N ARG A 94 -16.93 20.94 10.09
CA ARG A 94 -17.14 19.63 10.75
C ARG A 94 -16.33 18.53 10.07
N ALA A 95 -16.30 18.51 8.74
CA ALA A 95 -15.46 17.62 7.93
C ALA A 95 -13.97 17.85 8.19
N ALA A 96 -13.50 19.11 8.29
CA ALA A 96 -12.11 19.42 8.62
C ALA A 96 -11.71 18.89 10.01
N ARG A 97 -12.56 19.09 11.03
CA ARG A 97 -12.33 18.51 12.38
C ARG A 97 -12.31 16.98 12.38
N ALA A 98 -13.19 16.35 11.61
CA ALA A 98 -13.22 14.89 11.48
C ALA A 98 -11.96 14.36 10.78
N LYS A 99 -11.54 15.00 9.67
CA LYS A 99 -10.27 14.75 8.99
C LYS A 99 -9.09 14.87 9.96
N LEU A 100 -8.99 15.96 10.74
CA LEU A 100 -7.94 16.18 11.74
C LEU A 100 -7.90 15.07 12.82
N ALA A 101 -9.05 14.59 13.29
CA ALA A 101 -9.11 13.47 14.24
C ALA A 101 -8.64 12.15 13.60
N ASN A 102 -9.03 11.89 12.35
CA ASN A 102 -8.56 10.75 11.58
C ASN A 102 -7.03 10.81 11.42
N SER A 103 -6.45 11.97 11.06
CA SER A 103 -5.00 12.16 10.95
C SER A 103 -4.27 11.86 12.26
N ALA A 104 -4.81 12.31 13.39
CA ALA A 104 -4.22 12.03 14.69
C ALA A 104 -4.22 10.53 15.05
N VAL A 105 -5.23 9.76 14.61
CA VAL A 105 -5.28 8.30 14.78
C VAL A 105 -4.33 7.58 13.80
N TYR A 106 -4.34 7.96 12.52
CA TYR A 106 -3.55 7.30 11.47
C TYR A 106 -2.05 7.65 11.48
N LEU A 107 -1.64 8.75 12.14
CA LEU A 107 -0.23 9.15 12.28
C LEU A 107 0.35 8.82 13.67
N ALA A 108 -0.45 8.31 14.61
CA ALA A 108 0.01 7.86 15.92
C ALA A 108 0.80 6.54 15.86
N GLN A 109 1.70 6.32 16.81
CA GLN A 109 2.32 5.00 17.05
C GLN A 109 1.29 4.05 17.66
N GLY A 110 1.26 2.80 17.16
CA GLY A 110 0.30 1.76 17.58
C GLY A 110 -0.58 1.25 16.43
N ILE A 111 -1.77 0.75 16.77
CA ILE A 111 -2.73 0.14 15.84
C ILE A 111 -3.89 1.14 15.62
N PRO A 112 -4.06 1.73 14.43
CA PRO A 112 -5.24 2.56 14.16
C PRO A 112 -6.49 1.67 13.98
N ALA A 113 -7.63 2.15 14.48
CA ALA A 113 -8.95 1.57 14.25
C ALA A 113 -9.99 2.67 14.01
N ALA A 114 -10.99 2.34 13.20
CA ALA A 114 -12.09 3.22 12.81
C ALA A 114 -13.38 2.43 12.65
N GLN A 115 -14.53 3.09 12.78
CA GLN A 115 -15.81 2.50 12.38
C GLN A 115 -16.02 2.62 10.87
N LEU A 116 -16.59 1.58 10.24
CA LEU A 116 -17.04 1.67 8.84
C LEU A 116 -18.04 2.82 8.66
N GLY A 117 -17.64 3.81 7.86
CA GLY A 117 -18.35 5.04 7.55
C GLY A 117 -17.80 6.29 8.26
N GLN A 118 -16.89 6.17 9.22
CA GLN A 118 -16.19 7.31 9.83
C GLN A 118 -15.46 8.14 8.75
N GLU A 119 -14.92 7.48 7.73
CA GLU A 119 -14.27 8.05 6.57
C GLU A 119 -15.20 8.92 5.71
N PHE A 120 -16.50 8.61 5.66
CA PHE A 120 -17.55 9.42 5.02
C PHE A 120 -18.51 10.07 6.03
N LEU A 121 -18.00 10.45 7.20
CA LEU A 121 -18.72 11.26 8.19
C LEU A 121 -20.07 10.66 8.61
N ARG A 122 -20.13 9.33 8.78
CA ARG A 122 -21.33 8.58 9.17
C ARG A 122 -22.11 9.25 10.30
N THR A 123 -23.41 9.35 10.12
CA THR A 123 -24.36 9.74 11.18
C THR A 123 -25.18 8.53 11.61
N LYS A 124 -25.61 8.53 12.87
CA LYS A 124 -26.65 7.65 13.43
C LYS A 124 -27.88 8.47 13.85
N GLY A 125 -28.01 9.71 13.38
CA GLY A 125 -29.04 10.65 13.79
C GLY A 125 -28.93 11.11 15.26
N GLY A 126 -27.76 10.94 15.89
CA GLY A 126 -27.57 11.19 17.32
C GLY A 126 -27.89 10.00 18.25
N ASP A 127 -28.11 8.79 17.71
CA ASP A 127 -28.30 7.59 18.51
C ASP A 127 -26.96 7.06 19.08
N GLU A 128 -26.74 7.32 20.38
CA GLU A 128 -25.54 6.92 21.11
C GLU A 128 -25.48 5.43 21.51
N ASN A 129 -26.56 4.66 21.38
CA ASN A 129 -26.59 3.25 21.78
C ASN A 129 -27.52 2.43 20.88
N SER A 130 -27.13 2.35 19.61
CA SER A 130 -27.97 1.92 18.49
C SER A 130 -28.17 0.41 18.39
N TYR A 131 -27.78 -0.38 19.41
CA TYR A 131 -27.62 -1.84 19.37
C TYR A 131 -28.88 -2.62 18.94
N ASN A 132 -30.08 -2.03 19.12
CA ASN A 132 -31.36 -2.61 18.72
C ASN A 132 -32.24 -1.64 17.89
N SER A 133 -31.72 -0.49 17.47
CA SER A 133 -32.49 0.57 16.79
C SER A 133 -32.86 0.25 15.33
N GLY A 134 -32.51 -0.93 14.83
CA GLY A 134 -32.77 -1.38 13.47
C GLY A 134 -31.98 -0.62 12.41
N ASP A 135 -32.37 -0.76 11.15
CA ASP A 135 -31.60 -0.26 10.00
C ASP A 135 -31.53 1.27 9.91
N GLY A 136 -32.53 1.99 10.45
CA GLY A 136 -32.66 3.45 10.32
C GLY A 136 -31.39 4.24 10.67
N PRO A 137 -30.80 4.06 11.87
CA PRO A 137 -29.51 4.65 12.24
C PRO A 137 -28.30 3.73 11.96
N ASN A 138 -28.49 2.43 11.73
CA ASN A 138 -27.38 1.47 11.62
C ASN A 138 -26.94 1.12 10.19
N ALA A 139 -27.78 1.40 9.18
CA ALA A 139 -27.43 1.15 7.78
C ALA A 139 -26.17 1.93 7.36
N ILE A 140 -25.46 1.39 6.36
CA ILE A 140 -24.37 2.11 5.70
C ILE A 140 -24.96 2.96 4.59
N ASP A 141 -24.88 4.27 4.76
CA ASP A 141 -25.33 5.24 3.75
C ASP A 141 -24.27 5.38 2.64
N TRP A 142 -24.44 4.59 1.58
CA TRP A 142 -23.55 4.62 0.40
C TRP A 142 -23.72 5.88 -0.45
N SER A 143 -24.86 6.57 -0.37
CA SER A 143 -25.03 7.91 -0.97
C SER A 143 -24.09 8.90 -0.29
N ARG A 144 -24.03 8.87 1.04
CA ARG A 144 -23.11 9.71 1.83
C ARG A 144 -21.63 9.38 1.57
N ALA A 145 -21.30 8.13 1.27
CA ALA A 145 -19.96 7.74 0.83
C ALA A 145 -19.54 8.44 -0.48
N HIS A 146 -20.48 8.65 -1.41
CA HIS A 146 -20.26 9.43 -2.63
C HIS A 146 -20.24 10.94 -2.38
N GLU A 147 -21.19 11.47 -1.58
CA GLU A 147 -21.24 12.90 -1.21
C GLU A 147 -19.99 13.36 -0.45
N GLN A 148 -19.37 12.48 0.33
CA GLN A 148 -18.17 12.75 1.14
C GLN A 148 -16.90 12.12 0.52
N ALA A 149 -16.85 11.95 -0.80
CA ALA A 149 -15.70 11.37 -1.51
C ALA A 149 -14.36 12.04 -1.15
N ASP A 150 -14.34 13.37 -0.97
CA ASP A 150 -13.18 14.14 -0.48
C ASP A 150 -12.67 13.66 0.89
N SER A 151 -13.54 13.11 1.74
CA SER A 151 -13.22 12.57 3.07
C SER A 151 -12.77 11.11 3.00
N VAL A 152 -13.37 10.32 2.11
CA VAL A 152 -12.93 8.96 1.78
C VAL A 152 -11.52 8.99 1.18
N ALA A 153 -11.27 9.84 0.18
CA ALA A 153 -9.97 10.01 -0.47
C ALA A 153 -8.89 10.49 0.50
N TYR A 154 -9.20 11.45 1.39
CA TYR A 154 -8.27 11.87 2.44
C TYR A 154 -7.90 10.73 3.39
N THR A 155 -8.88 9.90 3.76
CA THR A 155 -8.66 8.74 4.63
C THR A 155 -7.87 7.63 3.92
N ARG A 156 -8.13 7.40 2.62
CA ARG A 156 -7.34 6.51 1.75
C ARG A 156 -5.87 6.96 1.70
N GLY A 157 -5.62 8.25 1.46
CA GLY A 157 -4.26 8.80 1.42
C GLY A 157 -3.52 8.70 2.76
N LEU A 158 -4.20 8.91 3.89
CA LEU A 158 -3.60 8.70 5.22
C LEU A 158 -3.23 7.25 5.50
N LEU A 159 -4.04 6.29 5.00
CA LEU A 159 -3.72 4.86 5.07
C LEU A 159 -2.52 4.53 4.19
N ALA A 160 -2.51 4.97 2.93
CA ALA A 160 -1.39 4.78 2.00
C ALA A 160 -0.08 5.34 2.56
N LEU A 161 -0.09 6.57 3.09
CA LEU A 161 1.06 7.18 3.78
C LEU A 161 1.51 6.35 4.99
N ARG A 162 0.59 5.85 5.81
CA ARG A 162 0.96 4.98 6.94
C ARG A 162 1.54 3.64 6.47
N GLN A 163 1.09 3.13 5.32
CA GLN A 163 1.63 1.91 4.72
C GLN A 163 3.03 2.13 4.18
N SER A 164 3.26 3.17 3.37
CA SER A 164 4.54 3.46 2.72
C SER A 164 5.62 4.05 3.65
N ALA A 165 5.26 4.60 4.82
CA ALA A 165 6.20 5.16 5.79
C ALA A 165 6.33 4.30 7.08
N PRO A 166 7.34 3.42 7.20
CA PRO A 166 7.61 2.63 8.40
C PRO A 166 7.74 3.45 9.69
N ALA A 167 8.20 4.70 9.61
CA ALA A 167 8.31 5.66 10.71
C ALA A 167 7.09 5.70 11.65
N PHE A 168 5.86 5.53 11.14
CA PHE A 168 4.63 5.60 11.95
C PHE A 168 4.21 4.27 12.63
N ARG A 169 4.96 3.18 12.39
CA ARG A 169 4.54 1.79 12.70
C ARG A 169 5.57 1.03 13.56
N TYR A 170 6.27 1.71 14.48
CA TYR A 170 7.32 1.07 15.27
C TYR A 170 6.79 -0.02 16.24
N PRO A 171 7.42 -1.22 16.29
CA PRO A 171 6.96 -2.31 17.16
C PRO A 171 7.40 -2.16 18.62
N THR A 172 8.37 -1.28 18.94
CA THR A 172 8.90 -1.07 20.29
C THR A 172 8.95 0.42 20.67
N PHE A 173 8.81 0.72 21.97
CA PHE A 173 8.95 2.08 22.48
C PHE A 173 10.38 2.64 22.39
N GLU A 174 11.39 1.77 22.46
CA GLU A 174 12.79 2.16 22.24
C GLU A 174 12.98 2.79 20.86
N GLN A 175 12.43 2.17 19.82
CA GLN A 175 12.47 2.72 18.46
C GLN A 175 11.62 3.99 18.31
N VAL A 176 10.46 4.07 18.96
CA VAL A 176 9.67 5.32 19.00
C VAL A 176 10.51 6.46 19.59
N ASN A 177 11.18 6.22 20.72
CA ASN A 177 11.94 7.25 21.45
C ASN A 177 13.26 7.62 20.77
N ALA A 178 13.89 6.70 20.05
CA ALA A 178 15.12 6.95 19.29
C ALA A 178 14.89 7.67 17.94
N ASN A 179 13.65 7.68 17.44
CA ASN A 179 13.31 8.19 16.11
C ASN A 179 12.21 9.25 16.08
N SER A 180 11.57 9.56 17.23
CA SER A 180 10.55 10.62 17.34
C SER A 180 11.00 11.73 18.29
N LYS A 181 10.66 12.99 17.98
CA LYS A 181 10.93 14.14 18.85
C LYS A 181 9.76 15.12 18.85
N LEU A 182 9.21 15.41 20.02
CA LEU A 182 8.18 16.44 20.17
C LEU A 182 8.77 17.84 19.88
N LEU A 183 8.07 18.63 19.06
CA LEU A 183 8.40 20.02 18.74
C LEU A 183 7.47 20.99 19.49
N ARG A 184 6.16 20.70 19.52
CA ARG A 184 5.14 21.53 20.19
C ARG A 184 4.00 20.68 20.75
N ALA A 185 3.44 21.11 21.88
CA ALA A 185 2.21 20.58 22.47
C ALA A 185 1.50 21.69 23.26
N ALA A 186 1.11 22.77 22.56
CA ALA A 186 0.53 23.98 23.15
C ALA A 186 -0.27 24.79 22.10
N ASP A 187 -1.22 25.59 22.59
CA ASP A 187 -2.00 26.58 21.81
C ASP A 187 -2.82 25.99 20.66
N GLY A 188 -3.45 24.83 20.88
CA GLY A 188 -4.17 24.08 19.85
C GLY A 188 -3.26 23.40 18.81
N VAL A 189 -1.95 23.35 19.03
CA VAL A 189 -0.99 22.70 18.12
C VAL A 189 -0.20 21.59 18.82
N VAL A 190 -0.19 20.41 18.18
CA VAL A 190 0.73 19.33 18.48
C VAL A 190 1.61 19.09 17.26
N ALA A 191 2.92 19.11 17.43
CA ALA A 191 3.88 18.90 16.35
C ALA A 191 5.05 18.02 16.81
N TRP A 192 5.50 17.11 15.96
CA TRP A 192 6.65 16.23 16.23
C TRP A 192 7.39 15.87 14.95
N THR A 193 8.68 15.57 15.05
CA THR A 193 9.40 14.84 14.01
C THR A 193 9.28 13.34 14.26
N VAL A 194 9.23 12.55 13.19
CA VAL A 194 9.45 11.10 13.25
C VAL A 194 10.21 10.66 12.01
N ARG A 195 11.11 9.69 12.10
CA ARG A 195 11.92 9.20 10.97
C ARG A 195 11.96 7.68 10.96
N ASP A 196 12.47 7.13 9.87
CA ASP A 196 12.96 5.75 9.77
C ASP A 196 14.40 5.74 9.21
N THR A 197 14.76 4.73 8.41
CA THR A 197 16.09 4.57 7.80
C THR A 197 16.27 5.35 6.51
N GLU A 198 15.17 5.71 5.83
CA GLU A 198 15.19 6.29 4.48
C GLU A 198 14.60 7.70 4.49
N HIS A 199 13.62 7.96 5.36
CA HIS A 199 12.85 9.18 5.37
C HIS A 199 12.76 9.81 6.76
N SER A 200 12.75 11.14 6.79
CA SER A 200 12.48 11.93 8.01
C SER A 200 11.25 12.80 7.76
N TYR A 201 10.33 12.81 8.71
CA TYR A 201 9.04 13.48 8.63
C TYR A 201 8.86 14.51 9.74
N VAL A 202 8.09 15.56 9.45
CA VAL A 202 7.50 16.46 10.44
C VAL A 202 5.99 16.36 10.33
N VAL A 203 5.31 16.08 11.44
CA VAL A 203 3.84 16.10 11.53
C VAL A 203 3.41 17.30 12.37
N VAL A 204 2.35 17.96 11.95
CA VAL A 204 1.66 19.02 12.70
C VAL A 204 0.16 18.73 12.71
N LEU A 205 -0.47 18.84 13.87
CA LEU A 205 -1.91 18.82 14.08
C LEU A 205 -2.32 20.20 14.60
N ASN A 206 -3.06 20.99 13.81
CA ASN A 206 -3.57 22.32 14.21
C ASN A 206 -5.10 22.25 14.39
N SER A 207 -5.59 22.39 15.62
CA SER A 207 -7.02 22.40 15.96
C SER A 207 -7.63 23.80 16.10
N THR A 208 -6.85 24.85 15.83
CA THR A 208 -7.35 26.24 15.79
C THR A 208 -8.07 26.54 14.47
N ASP A 209 -8.88 27.59 14.46
CA ASP A 209 -9.61 28.11 13.31
C ASP A 209 -8.78 29.05 12.41
N ALA A 210 -7.48 29.19 12.68
CA ALA A 210 -6.53 29.99 11.90
C ALA A 210 -5.31 29.17 11.48
N ALA A 211 -4.54 29.67 10.51
CA ALA A 211 -3.21 29.11 10.22
C ALA A 211 -2.23 29.54 11.33
N VAL A 212 -1.46 28.61 11.88
CA VAL A 212 -0.56 28.86 13.01
C VAL A 212 0.90 28.66 12.58
N PRO A 213 1.82 29.60 12.88
CA PRO A 213 3.24 29.39 12.67
C PRO A 213 3.78 28.32 13.63
N VAL A 214 4.54 27.38 13.08
CA VAL A 214 5.20 26.29 13.81
C VAL A 214 6.67 26.24 13.43
N ASP A 215 7.53 26.31 14.43
CA ASP A 215 8.97 26.17 14.27
C ASP A 215 9.30 24.71 13.95
N ILE A 216 9.81 24.47 12.74
CA ILE A 216 10.23 23.15 12.26
C ILE A 216 11.66 23.27 11.69
N PRO A 217 12.45 22.18 11.61
CA PRO A 217 13.84 22.28 11.17
C PRO A 217 13.96 22.86 9.76
N ALA A 218 14.93 23.75 9.52
CA ALA A 218 15.19 24.29 8.20
C ALA A 218 15.60 23.18 7.21
N GLY A 219 15.16 23.31 5.96
CA GLY A 219 15.35 22.29 4.92
C GLY A 219 14.31 22.40 3.81
N THR A 220 14.48 21.60 2.76
CA THR A 220 13.49 21.41 1.69
C THR A 220 12.65 20.17 2.02
N TYR A 221 11.33 20.23 1.77
CA TYR A 221 10.38 19.17 2.16
C TYR A 221 9.32 18.92 1.09
N ASP A 222 8.88 17.69 0.96
CA ASP A 222 7.68 17.29 0.24
C ASP A 222 6.45 17.47 1.13
N LEU A 223 5.45 18.22 0.67
CA LEU A 223 4.20 18.45 1.39
C LEU A 223 3.20 17.30 1.15
N LEU A 224 3.41 16.19 1.87
CA LEU A 224 2.63 14.96 1.70
C LEU A 224 1.16 15.07 2.17
N VAL A 225 0.91 15.87 3.21
CA VAL A 225 -0.44 16.12 3.73
C VAL A 225 -0.56 17.60 4.09
N ALA A 226 -1.66 18.24 3.69
CA ALA A 226 -2.00 19.60 4.10
C ALA A 226 -3.49 19.91 3.87
N ASN A 227 -4.09 20.79 4.68
CA ASN A 227 -5.38 21.43 4.40
C ASN A 227 -6.53 20.46 4.03
N GLY A 228 -6.52 19.24 4.58
CA GLY A 228 -7.53 18.21 4.28
C GLY A 228 -7.34 17.47 2.94
N LYS A 229 -6.15 17.56 2.33
CA LYS A 229 -5.69 16.75 1.19
C LYS A 229 -4.44 15.93 1.55
N VAL A 230 -4.23 14.84 0.82
CA VAL A 230 -3.00 14.03 0.80
C VAL A 230 -2.51 14.00 -0.65
N GLU A 231 -1.20 14.06 -0.85
CA GLU A 231 -0.53 13.94 -2.15
C GLU A 231 0.79 13.20 -1.94
N LEU A 232 1.01 12.08 -2.66
CA LEU A 232 2.15 11.19 -2.42
C LEU A 232 3.00 10.93 -3.67
N SER A 233 2.42 11.00 -4.87
CA SER A 233 3.14 10.75 -6.12
C SER A 233 3.77 12.03 -6.68
N ALA A 234 3.08 13.17 -6.57
CA ALA A 234 3.58 14.48 -7.01
C ALA A 234 3.47 15.57 -5.91
N PRO A 235 4.04 15.35 -4.70
CA PRO A 235 3.91 16.29 -3.58
C PRO A 235 4.57 17.64 -3.87
N GLN A 236 3.91 18.72 -3.44
CA GLN A 236 4.45 20.07 -3.59
C GLN A 236 5.68 20.24 -2.70
N THR A 237 6.83 20.55 -3.31
CA THR A 237 8.03 20.93 -2.56
C THR A 237 7.86 22.29 -1.86
N VAL A 238 8.30 22.39 -0.61
CA VAL A 238 8.38 23.64 0.18
C VAL A 238 9.73 23.75 0.87
N THR A 239 10.35 24.94 0.85
CA THR A 239 11.61 25.20 1.54
C THR A 239 11.36 26.04 2.79
N ILE A 240 11.90 25.59 3.92
CA ILE A 240 11.80 26.21 5.23
C ILE A 240 13.17 26.76 5.62
N GLY A 241 13.20 28.04 5.99
CA GLY A 241 14.40 28.76 6.42
C GLY A 241 14.17 29.43 7.77
N GLU A 242 14.43 30.74 7.84
CA GLU A 242 14.20 31.55 9.06
C GLU A 242 12.70 31.78 9.36
N THR A 243 11.81 31.61 8.38
CA THR A 243 10.36 31.78 8.53
C THR A 243 9.70 30.46 8.99
N PRO A 244 8.96 30.43 10.11
CA PRO A 244 8.22 29.25 10.56
C PRO A 244 7.16 28.78 9.55
N TYR A 245 6.86 27.48 9.54
CA TYR A 245 5.84 26.91 8.66
C TYR A 245 4.43 27.26 9.14
N ALA A 246 3.58 27.77 8.24
CA ALA A 246 2.19 28.13 8.54
C ALA A 246 1.27 26.91 8.38
N ALA A 247 1.04 26.16 9.47
CA ALA A 247 0.16 25.00 9.47
C ALA A 247 -1.31 25.43 9.37
N GLY A 248 -2.04 24.91 8.38
CA GLY A 248 -3.40 25.35 8.05
C GLY A 248 -4.43 25.09 9.15
N ALA A 249 -5.47 25.93 9.20
CA ALA A 249 -6.57 25.84 10.16
C ALA A 249 -7.27 24.47 10.11
N LEU A 250 -7.63 23.92 11.28
CA LEU A 250 -8.35 22.65 11.45
C LEU A 250 -7.80 21.50 10.61
N SER A 251 -6.47 21.42 10.46
CA SER A 251 -5.83 20.50 9.53
C SER A 251 -4.59 19.83 10.12
N ALA A 252 -4.28 18.66 9.57
CA ALA A 252 -2.99 18.04 9.74
C ALA A 252 -2.08 18.41 8.57
N THR A 253 -0.80 18.62 8.87
CA THR A 253 0.30 18.68 7.90
C THR A 253 1.22 17.49 8.12
N VAL A 254 1.72 16.90 7.03
CA VAL A 254 2.89 16.01 7.04
C VAL A 254 3.86 16.51 5.97
N LEU A 255 5.11 16.69 6.37
CA LEU A 255 6.23 17.09 5.53
C LEU A 255 7.27 15.96 5.56
N ARG A 256 7.72 15.44 4.41
CA ARG A 256 8.89 14.55 4.32
C ARG A 256 10.11 15.40 3.93
N LEU A 257 11.24 15.26 4.61
CA LEU A 257 12.48 15.94 4.25
C LEU A 257 12.92 15.47 2.86
N HIS A 258 13.06 16.42 1.93
CA HIS A 258 13.44 16.15 0.54
C HIS A 258 14.93 15.83 0.48
N THR A 259 15.28 14.70 -0.14
CA THR A 259 16.65 14.27 -0.38
C THR A 259 16.95 14.38 -1.86
N ASP A 260 17.68 15.41 -2.27
CA ASP A 260 18.10 15.59 -3.66
C ASP A 260 18.89 14.37 -4.15
N ASN A 261 18.41 13.70 -5.20
CA ASN A 261 19.07 12.54 -5.79
C ASN A 261 20.27 13.00 -6.66
N ALA A 262 21.36 13.39 -6.00
CA ALA A 262 22.50 14.09 -6.61
C ALA A 262 23.87 13.52 -6.21
N GLY A 263 24.15 12.28 -6.64
CA GLY A 263 25.50 11.70 -6.65
C GLY A 263 25.81 10.67 -5.57
N GLU A 264 26.86 9.88 -5.80
CA GLU A 264 27.40 8.92 -4.83
C GLU A 264 27.96 9.65 -3.60
N PRO A 265 27.86 9.08 -2.39
CA PRO A 265 28.51 9.62 -1.21
C PRO A 265 30.03 9.41 -1.30
N GLY A 266 30.73 10.40 -1.86
CA GLY A 266 32.17 10.55 -1.67
C GLY A 266 32.51 10.65 -0.19
N ALA A 267 33.61 10.04 0.23
CA ALA A 267 34.15 10.19 1.57
C ALA A 267 34.81 11.57 1.74
N GLU A 268 35.07 11.94 3.01
CA GLU A 268 35.58 13.26 3.46
C GLU A 268 34.50 14.36 3.35
N ASP A 269 34.34 15.28 4.32
CA ASP A 269 35.30 15.73 5.35
C ASP A 269 34.65 15.80 6.76
N ALA A 270 35.44 15.47 7.79
CA ALA A 270 35.03 15.53 9.20
C ALA A 270 36.22 15.68 10.18
N ASP A 271 37.32 16.36 9.79
CA ASP A 271 38.40 16.72 10.74
C ASP A 271 38.75 18.22 10.70
N GLN A 272 38.22 18.97 11.67
CA GLN A 272 38.94 20.03 12.41
C GLN A 272 38.05 20.74 13.45
N THR A 273 38.27 20.43 14.74
CA THR A 273 38.31 21.47 15.78
C THR A 273 39.52 21.18 16.67
N GLY A 274 40.34 22.21 16.92
CA GLY A 274 41.68 22.03 17.47
C GLY A 274 41.73 21.75 18.97
N ALA A 275 42.80 21.08 19.40
CA ALA A 275 43.18 20.98 20.80
C ALA A 275 43.93 22.25 21.25
N GLU A 276 43.72 22.66 22.51
CA GLU A 276 44.69 23.43 23.28
C GLU A 276 45.24 22.57 24.44
N ASP A 277 46.45 22.92 24.89
CA ASP A 277 47.34 22.08 25.71
C ASP A 277 47.21 22.33 27.22
N ALA A 278 47.37 21.28 28.04
CA ALA A 278 48.24 21.30 29.23
C ALA A 278 48.21 19.98 30.04
N GLY A 279 49.35 19.29 30.09
CA GLY A 279 49.99 19.01 31.40
C GLY A 279 49.57 17.79 32.25
N GLN A 280 50.40 16.74 32.13
CA GLN A 280 51.26 16.25 33.24
C GLN A 280 50.79 15.11 34.20
N ALA A 281 51.25 13.90 33.83
CA ALA A 281 51.94 12.90 34.67
C ALA A 281 51.23 12.11 35.81
N GLY A 282 51.23 10.78 35.62
CA GLY A 282 51.95 9.87 36.53
C GLY A 282 51.11 8.90 37.38
N GLY A 283 51.59 7.65 37.48
CA GLY A 283 51.07 6.63 38.40
C GLY A 283 51.12 5.21 37.85
N GLU A 284 52.10 4.41 38.28
CA GLU A 284 52.12 2.95 38.07
C GLU A 284 51.20 2.24 39.07
N GLY A 285 50.70 1.04 38.75
CA GLY A 285 49.74 0.35 39.61
C GLY A 285 49.35 -1.06 39.13
N THR A 286 50.33 -1.94 38.94
CA THR A 286 50.07 -3.37 38.70
C THR A 286 49.79 -4.13 39.99
N GLU A 287 48.78 -5.00 40.02
CA GLU A 287 48.95 -6.32 40.61
C GLU A 287 47.96 -7.33 40.01
N ALA A 288 48.26 -8.62 40.15
CA ALA A 288 47.49 -9.72 39.58
C ALA A 288 47.13 -10.74 40.68
N GLY A 289 45.97 -11.39 40.55
CA GLY A 289 45.53 -12.47 41.41
C GLY A 289 44.68 -13.47 40.62
N ALA A 290 45.21 -14.68 40.44
CA ALA A 290 44.57 -15.77 39.72
C ALA A 290 44.42 -16.99 40.64
N GLU A 291 43.89 -18.09 40.09
CA GLU A 291 43.78 -19.43 40.71
C GLU A 291 42.73 -19.58 41.84
N THR A 292 42.09 -20.74 42.07
CA THR A 292 42.07 -22.05 41.36
C THR A 292 40.74 -22.78 41.68
N GLY A 293 40.35 -23.82 40.93
CA GLY A 293 39.26 -24.72 41.35
C GLY A 293 38.58 -25.59 40.27
N ALA A 294 39.23 -26.65 39.82
CA ALA A 294 38.60 -27.80 39.11
C ALA A 294 38.47 -29.00 40.10
N GLU A 295 37.94 -30.20 39.84
CA GLU A 295 37.46 -30.88 38.61
C GLU A 295 36.56 -32.11 38.99
N GLY A 296 36.08 -32.89 38.00
CA GLY A 296 35.40 -34.21 38.15
C GLY A 296 33.98 -34.23 37.55
N THR A 297 33.59 -34.97 36.50
CA THR A 297 33.90 -36.34 35.96
C THR A 297 33.40 -37.47 36.87
N GLU A 298 32.89 -38.63 36.41
CA GLU A 298 32.83 -39.33 35.10
C GLU A 298 31.54 -40.24 35.07
N ALA A 299 31.11 -41.09 34.10
CA ALA A 299 31.59 -41.64 32.81
C ALA A 299 30.39 -42.22 31.97
N GLY A 300 30.63 -42.77 30.76
CA GLY A 300 29.69 -43.60 29.97
C GLY A 300 29.20 -42.97 28.64
N ALA A 301 29.52 -43.38 27.40
CA ALA A 301 29.91 -44.68 26.77
C ALA A 301 28.74 -45.71 26.69
N GLU A 302 28.48 -46.51 25.65
CA GLU A 302 29.02 -46.81 24.27
C GLU A 302 27.94 -47.69 23.53
N ASP A 303 27.83 -47.93 22.21
CA ASP A 303 28.29 -47.29 20.94
C ASP A 303 27.59 -47.98 19.71
N ALA A 304 27.80 -47.45 18.48
CA ALA A 304 27.74 -48.10 17.15
C ALA A 304 26.39 -48.40 16.43
N GLY A 305 26.42 -48.36 15.08
CA GLY A 305 25.30 -48.80 14.23
C GLY A 305 25.29 -48.38 12.74
N GLN A 306 26.39 -48.54 11.97
CA GLN A 306 26.46 -48.08 10.56
C GLN A 306 27.04 -49.12 9.56
N THR A 307 26.32 -49.36 8.45
CA THR A 307 26.69 -50.14 7.24
C THR A 307 25.78 -49.71 6.07
N GLY A 308 26.16 -49.51 4.80
CA GLY A 308 27.45 -49.66 4.08
C GLY A 308 27.73 -51.10 3.62
N ALA A 309 27.92 -51.45 2.35
CA ALA A 309 27.70 -50.76 1.06
C ALA A 309 27.14 -51.81 0.03
N GLU A 310 27.25 -51.79 -1.32
CA GLU A 310 28.38 -51.55 -2.24
C GLU A 310 27.90 -51.19 -3.69
N ASP A 311 28.87 -50.93 -4.59
CA ASP A 311 28.73 -50.46 -5.97
C ASP A 311 28.73 -51.58 -7.04
N ALA A 312 28.22 -51.27 -8.25
CA ALA A 312 28.38 -52.06 -9.46
C ALA A 312 28.27 -51.19 -10.75
N GLY A 313 29.16 -50.22 -10.92
CA GLY A 313 29.15 -49.31 -12.09
C GLY A 313 29.45 -49.96 -13.44
N LEU A 314 28.90 -49.38 -14.53
CA LEU A 314 29.31 -49.61 -15.92
C LEU A 314 29.16 -48.33 -16.76
N THR A 315 29.82 -48.27 -17.92
CA THR A 315 30.34 -47.01 -18.48
C THR A 315 29.61 -46.46 -19.71
N GLY A 316 29.35 -45.13 -19.69
CA GLY A 316 29.65 -44.23 -20.82
C GLY A 316 28.58 -44.00 -21.90
N ALA A 317 28.12 -42.75 -21.99
CA ALA A 317 27.70 -42.06 -23.22
C ALA A 317 27.70 -40.53 -22.98
N GLU A 318 27.91 -39.73 -24.02
CA GLU A 318 28.02 -38.26 -23.94
C GLU A 318 26.67 -37.55 -24.24
N GLY A 319 26.56 -36.27 -23.87
CA GLY A 319 25.79 -35.29 -24.65
C GLY A 319 24.32 -35.05 -24.28
N ALA A 320 24.08 -34.34 -23.17
CA ALA A 320 22.98 -33.37 -23.04
C ALA A 320 23.24 -32.46 -21.83
N ASP A 321 23.03 -31.14 -21.98
CA ASP A 321 22.93 -30.25 -20.83
C ASP A 321 21.72 -30.65 -19.99
N LYS A 322 21.92 -30.94 -18.71
CA LYS A 322 20.82 -31.16 -17.77
C LYS A 322 20.40 -29.81 -17.20
N PRO A 323 19.10 -29.46 -17.19
CA PRO A 323 18.65 -28.28 -16.47
C PRO A 323 19.06 -28.40 -15.00
N ALA A 324 19.44 -27.27 -14.40
CA ALA A 324 19.88 -27.22 -13.01
C ALA A 324 18.77 -27.75 -12.08
N VAL A 325 19.18 -28.43 -11.01
CA VAL A 325 18.25 -29.02 -10.03
C VAL A 325 17.42 -27.90 -9.39
N GLU A 326 16.11 -27.96 -9.58
CA GLU A 326 15.17 -27.03 -8.94
C GLU A 326 15.35 -27.07 -7.42
N LYS A 327 15.51 -25.90 -6.80
CA LYS A 327 15.39 -25.77 -5.34
C LYS A 327 13.94 -26.09 -4.96
N PRO A 328 13.66 -26.67 -3.76
CA PRO A 328 12.30 -27.00 -3.37
C PRO A 328 11.37 -25.78 -3.45
N VAL A 329 10.38 -25.85 -4.33
CA VAL A 329 9.37 -24.79 -4.49
C VAL A 329 8.58 -24.67 -3.18
N GLY A 330 8.48 -23.46 -2.65
CA GLY A 330 7.60 -23.17 -1.51
C GLY A 330 6.14 -23.32 -1.94
N VAL A 331 5.50 -24.42 -1.55
CA VAL A 331 4.08 -24.66 -1.84
C VAL A 331 3.23 -23.86 -0.85
N TRP A 332 2.93 -22.61 -1.23
CA TRP A 332 2.09 -21.71 -0.46
C TRP A 332 0.72 -21.61 -1.13
N ALA A 333 -0.31 -22.09 -0.43
CA ALA A 333 -1.69 -22.07 -0.89
C ALA A 333 -2.48 -20.99 -0.17
N VAL A 334 -3.27 -20.24 -0.94
CA VAL A 334 -4.51 -19.62 -0.45
C VAL A 334 -5.35 -20.69 0.26
N GLU A 335 -6.09 -20.33 1.33
CA GLU A 335 -7.09 -21.24 1.90
C GLU A 335 -7.99 -21.83 0.80
N ASN A 336 -8.08 -23.16 0.75
CA ASN A 336 -8.64 -23.88 -0.40
C ASN A 336 -10.08 -23.47 -0.76
N ASP A 337 -10.85 -23.01 0.23
CA ASP A 337 -12.27 -22.69 0.12
C ASP A 337 -12.57 -21.20 -0.11
N ALA A 338 -11.56 -20.32 -0.09
CA ALA A 338 -11.74 -18.89 -0.35
C ALA A 338 -12.17 -18.63 -1.80
N ARG A 339 -13.23 -17.82 -2.00
CA ARG A 339 -13.81 -17.49 -3.31
C ARG A 339 -13.86 -15.98 -3.59
N GLY A 340 -13.64 -15.66 -4.86
CA GLY A 340 -13.49 -14.30 -5.36
C GLY A 340 -12.29 -14.21 -6.29
N VAL A 341 -11.88 -12.98 -6.59
CA VAL A 341 -10.59 -12.67 -7.17
C VAL A 341 -9.63 -12.34 -6.04
N LEU A 342 -8.47 -12.99 -6.02
CA LEU A 342 -7.51 -13.00 -4.92
C LEU A 342 -6.18 -12.38 -5.36
N TYR A 343 -5.96 -11.13 -4.98
CA TYR A 343 -4.85 -10.27 -5.42
C TYR A 343 -3.66 -10.42 -4.46
N VAL A 344 -2.45 -10.30 -4.99
CA VAL A 344 -1.20 -10.13 -4.23
C VAL A 344 -0.51 -8.85 -4.68
N ASN A 345 -0.14 -7.99 -3.73
CA ASN A 345 0.53 -6.72 -4.03
C ASN A 345 2.06 -6.87 -4.11
N ALA A 346 2.59 -8.08 -3.91
CA ALA A 346 3.95 -8.42 -4.28
C ALA A 346 4.10 -9.92 -4.56
N TRP A 347 5.01 -10.24 -5.47
CA TRP A 347 5.36 -11.61 -5.81
C TRP A 347 5.94 -12.38 -4.60
N GLY A 348 5.54 -13.64 -4.46
CA GLY A 348 6.07 -14.54 -3.40
C GLY A 348 5.44 -14.42 -2.01
N GLN A 349 4.50 -13.51 -1.75
CA GLN A 349 3.88 -13.36 -0.41
C GLN A 349 3.03 -14.56 0.06
N GLY A 350 2.63 -15.47 -0.83
CA GLY A 350 2.06 -16.79 -0.49
C GLY A 350 0.61 -16.82 0.05
N LYS A 351 0.03 -15.64 0.30
CA LYS A 351 -1.37 -15.39 0.69
C LYS A 351 -1.91 -14.23 -0.15
N ALA A 352 -3.22 -14.10 -0.31
CA ALA A 352 -3.79 -12.90 -0.92
C ALA A 352 -3.73 -11.70 0.03
N ASP A 353 -3.44 -10.52 -0.49
CA ASP A 353 -3.54 -9.24 0.23
C ASP A 353 -4.95 -8.65 0.14
N ARG A 354 -5.68 -8.95 -0.94
CA ARG A 354 -7.06 -8.53 -1.16
C ARG A 354 -7.90 -9.70 -1.69
N THR A 355 -9.19 -9.75 -1.35
CA THR A 355 -10.14 -10.67 -1.98
C THR A 355 -11.42 -9.93 -2.31
N VAL A 356 -11.82 -9.94 -3.58
CA VAL A 356 -12.91 -9.13 -4.13
C VAL A 356 -13.91 -10.03 -4.84
N ASN A 357 -15.19 -9.68 -4.76
CA ASN A 357 -16.21 -10.22 -5.66
C ASN A 357 -16.84 -9.07 -6.45
N TYR A 358 -16.60 -9.06 -7.76
CA TYR A 358 -17.23 -8.17 -8.72
C TYR A 358 -17.78 -9.00 -9.89
N GLY A 359 -18.98 -8.63 -10.36
CA GLY A 359 -19.76 -9.43 -11.30
C GLY A 359 -20.23 -10.80 -10.77
N ASN A 360 -20.68 -11.65 -11.69
CA ASN A 360 -21.20 -13.00 -11.43
C ASN A 360 -20.16 -14.09 -11.71
N PRO A 361 -20.32 -15.32 -11.16
CA PRO A 361 -19.39 -16.44 -11.40
C PRO A 361 -19.27 -16.95 -12.85
N ASN A 362 -20.08 -16.46 -13.79
CA ASN A 362 -19.98 -16.78 -15.22
C ASN A 362 -19.54 -15.58 -16.07
N ASP A 363 -19.22 -14.44 -15.44
CA ASP A 363 -18.75 -13.26 -16.16
C ASP A 363 -17.22 -13.36 -16.37
N GLU A 364 -16.77 -13.21 -17.61
CA GLU A 364 -15.35 -12.99 -17.93
C GLU A 364 -14.91 -11.69 -17.26
N ILE A 365 -13.84 -11.75 -16.45
CA ILE A 365 -13.30 -10.58 -15.74
C ILE A 365 -11.98 -10.13 -16.36
N ILE A 366 -11.83 -8.82 -16.45
CA ILE A 366 -10.80 -8.08 -17.16
C ILE A 366 -10.35 -6.95 -16.23
N PHE A 367 -9.08 -6.56 -16.32
CA PHE A 367 -8.49 -5.47 -15.53
C PHE A 367 -7.87 -4.44 -16.47
N GLY A 368 -7.71 -3.21 -15.98
CA GLY A 368 -7.21 -2.04 -16.69
C GLY A 368 -7.31 -0.79 -15.80
N ASP A 369 -6.45 0.20 -16.04
CA ASP A 369 -6.56 1.55 -15.46
C ASP A 369 -7.58 2.39 -16.26
N TRP A 370 -8.86 2.19 -15.96
CA TRP A 370 -9.97 2.77 -16.72
C TRP A 370 -10.12 4.30 -16.59
N ASP A 371 -9.47 4.96 -15.61
CA ASP A 371 -9.52 6.42 -15.44
C ASP A 371 -8.20 7.14 -15.21
N GLY A 372 -7.07 6.45 -15.30
CA GLY A 372 -5.73 7.05 -15.29
C GLY A 372 -5.26 7.47 -13.90
N ASP A 373 -5.55 6.66 -12.88
CA ASP A 373 -5.05 6.86 -11.51
C ASP A 373 -3.87 5.93 -11.13
N GLY A 374 -3.48 5.04 -12.05
CA GLY A 374 -2.39 4.08 -11.92
C GLY A 374 -2.82 2.73 -11.32
N ILE A 375 -4.13 2.47 -11.16
CA ILE A 375 -4.61 1.27 -10.45
C ILE A 375 -5.56 0.43 -11.29
N ASP A 376 -5.16 -0.81 -11.56
CA ASP A 376 -5.95 -1.80 -12.30
C ASP A 376 -7.21 -2.21 -11.57
N THR A 377 -8.36 -1.88 -12.16
CA THR A 377 -9.67 -2.08 -11.51
C THR A 377 -10.59 -2.99 -12.34
N PRO A 378 -11.57 -3.67 -11.71
CA PRO A 378 -12.27 -4.76 -12.37
C PRO A 378 -13.36 -4.32 -13.35
N LEU A 379 -13.30 -4.87 -14.56
CA LEU A 379 -14.35 -4.85 -15.57
C LEU A 379 -14.87 -6.27 -15.80
N VAL A 380 -16.19 -6.43 -15.98
CA VAL A 380 -16.79 -7.71 -16.37
C VAL A 380 -17.47 -7.65 -17.72
N ARG A 381 -17.28 -8.73 -18.50
CA ARG A 381 -17.82 -8.89 -19.84
C ARG A 381 -18.90 -9.96 -19.89
N ARG A 382 -20.00 -9.63 -20.58
CA ARG A 382 -21.16 -10.50 -20.83
C ARG A 382 -21.46 -10.52 -22.32
N GLY A 383 -20.74 -11.37 -23.05
CA GLY A 383 -20.81 -11.41 -24.51
C GLY A 383 -20.21 -10.15 -25.13
N ASN A 384 -21.04 -9.17 -25.50
CA ASN A 384 -20.57 -7.89 -26.04
C ASN A 384 -20.91 -6.68 -25.15
N ALA A 385 -21.49 -6.90 -23.96
CA ALA A 385 -21.63 -5.87 -22.92
C ALA A 385 -20.44 -5.91 -21.96
N PHE A 386 -19.97 -4.73 -21.55
CA PHE A 386 -18.81 -4.48 -20.70
C PHE A 386 -19.26 -3.58 -19.55
N LEU A 387 -19.01 -3.98 -18.31
CA LEU A 387 -19.46 -3.28 -17.10
C LEU A 387 -18.28 -3.11 -16.12
N GLY A 388 -17.78 -1.89 -15.93
CA GLY A 388 -16.59 -1.63 -15.13
C GLY A 388 -16.81 -0.65 -13.98
N THR A 389 -15.81 -0.54 -13.11
CA THR A 389 -15.81 0.28 -11.90
C THR A 389 -14.39 0.67 -11.52
N ASN A 390 -14.17 1.94 -11.18
CA ASN A 390 -12.87 2.47 -10.76
C ASN A 390 -12.70 2.18 -9.26
N GLY A 391 -12.64 0.89 -8.93
CA GLY A 391 -12.59 0.40 -7.56
C GLY A 391 -12.97 -1.06 -7.40
N PHE A 392 -12.42 -1.67 -6.35
CA PHE A 392 -12.41 -3.11 -6.11
C PHE A 392 -13.74 -3.68 -5.56
N GLY A 393 -14.83 -3.50 -6.30
CA GLY A 393 -16.15 -4.07 -6.01
C GLY A 393 -17.29 -3.06 -6.02
N GLY A 394 -18.50 -3.53 -5.71
CA GLY A 394 -19.73 -2.73 -5.75
C GLY A 394 -20.56 -2.97 -7.02
N VAL A 395 -21.26 -1.95 -7.47
CA VAL A 395 -21.99 -1.94 -8.76
C VAL A 395 -21.13 -1.31 -9.86
N ALA A 396 -21.42 -1.63 -11.12
CA ALA A 396 -20.77 -0.99 -12.25
C ALA A 396 -20.98 0.53 -12.23
N GLN A 397 -19.90 1.28 -12.40
CA GLN A 397 -19.91 2.74 -12.51
C GLN A 397 -20.10 3.18 -13.97
N PHE A 398 -19.64 2.36 -14.92
CA PHE A 398 -19.83 2.55 -16.35
C PHE A 398 -20.23 1.24 -17.06
N GLU A 399 -21.02 1.35 -18.11
CA GLU A 399 -21.44 0.22 -18.96
C GLU A 399 -21.44 0.64 -20.44
N PHE A 400 -20.90 -0.21 -21.31
CA PHE A 400 -20.92 -0.03 -22.76
C PHE A 400 -21.05 -1.37 -23.50
N ALA A 401 -21.37 -1.31 -24.80
CA ALA A 401 -21.46 -2.47 -25.67
C ALA A 401 -20.57 -2.30 -26.90
N TYR A 402 -19.67 -3.26 -27.13
CA TYR A 402 -18.67 -3.20 -28.20
C TYR A 402 -18.34 -4.59 -28.76
N GLY A 403 -18.01 -4.66 -30.06
CA GLY A 403 -17.72 -5.91 -30.74
C GLY A 403 -18.88 -6.92 -30.78
N ASN A 404 -18.53 -8.18 -31.07
CA ASN A 404 -19.42 -9.34 -31.03
C ASN A 404 -19.12 -10.20 -29.78
N ALA A 405 -20.13 -10.97 -29.35
CA ALA A 405 -20.05 -11.85 -28.18
C ALA A 405 -19.08 -13.06 -28.30
N GLY A 406 -18.38 -13.20 -29.42
CA GLY A 406 -17.38 -14.25 -29.67
C GLY A 406 -16.06 -13.73 -30.24
N ASP A 407 -15.83 -12.41 -30.22
CA ASP A 407 -14.51 -11.84 -30.47
C ASP A 407 -13.63 -12.07 -29.21
N ALA A 408 -12.31 -12.14 -29.36
CA ALA A 408 -11.41 -12.01 -28.21
C ALA A 408 -11.24 -10.54 -27.82
N VAL A 409 -10.81 -10.26 -26.59
CA VAL A 409 -10.61 -8.89 -26.06
C VAL A 409 -9.15 -8.68 -25.72
N LEU A 410 -8.68 -7.46 -25.97
CA LEU A 410 -7.43 -6.91 -25.47
C LEU A 410 -7.73 -5.61 -24.71
N VAL A 411 -6.88 -5.33 -23.72
CA VAL A 411 -6.82 -4.08 -22.95
C VAL A 411 -5.56 -3.32 -23.40
N GLY A 412 -5.44 -2.05 -23.06
CA GLY A 412 -4.29 -1.21 -23.39
C GLY A 412 -4.63 0.27 -23.56
N ASP A 413 -3.65 1.14 -23.36
CA ASP A 413 -3.68 2.53 -23.81
C ASP A 413 -3.21 2.62 -25.27
N TRP A 414 -4.15 2.43 -26.18
CA TRP A 414 -3.90 2.51 -27.63
C TRP A 414 -3.59 3.93 -28.13
N ASN A 415 -3.70 4.97 -27.28
CA ASN A 415 -3.61 6.38 -27.69
C ASN A 415 -2.60 7.23 -26.92
N GLY A 416 -2.03 6.73 -25.82
CA GLY A 416 -1.12 7.44 -24.90
C GLY A 416 -1.75 8.65 -24.23
N ASP A 417 -2.90 8.47 -23.58
CA ASP A 417 -3.49 9.45 -22.66
C ASP A 417 -3.51 8.99 -21.17
N GLY A 418 -2.86 7.86 -20.89
CA GLY A 418 -2.74 7.24 -19.57
C GLY A 418 -4.01 6.52 -19.14
N LYS A 419 -4.74 5.88 -20.06
CA LYS A 419 -5.99 5.17 -19.75
C LYS A 419 -6.16 3.91 -20.57
N ASP A 420 -6.53 2.83 -19.88
CA ASP A 420 -6.89 1.58 -20.54
C ASP A 420 -8.23 1.67 -21.25
N THR A 421 -8.24 1.13 -22.47
CA THR A 421 -9.44 1.00 -23.27
C THR A 421 -9.42 -0.30 -24.08
N ILE A 422 -10.55 -0.66 -24.70
CA ILE A 422 -10.76 -2.02 -25.21
C ILE A 422 -10.54 -2.11 -26.73
N ALA A 423 -9.75 -3.10 -27.15
CA ALA A 423 -9.78 -3.60 -28.52
C ALA A 423 -10.45 -4.99 -28.59
N VAL A 424 -11.12 -5.28 -29.71
CA VAL A 424 -11.68 -6.62 -29.97
C VAL A 424 -11.02 -7.26 -31.19
N VAL A 425 -10.73 -8.56 -31.11
CA VAL A 425 -9.98 -9.32 -32.12
C VAL A 425 -10.89 -10.33 -32.82
N ARG A 426 -10.90 -10.29 -34.15
CA ARG A 426 -11.69 -11.20 -35.00
C ARG A 426 -10.82 -11.77 -36.12
N GLY A 427 -10.40 -13.02 -35.97
CA GLY A 427 -9.34 -13.58 -36.81
C GLY A 427 -8.03 -12.84 -36.54
N ASN A 428 -7.48 -12.17 -37.56
CA ASN A 428 -6.30 -11.30 -37.40
C ASN A 428 -6.61 -9.79 -37.49
N GLN A 429 -7.90 -9.41 -37.47
CA GLN A 429 -8.30 -8.01 -37.43
C GLN A 429 -8.50 -7.55 -35.98
N VAL A 430 -7.89 -6.43 -35.61
CA VAL A 430 -7.99 -5.80 -34.28
C VAL A 430 -8.76 -4.49 -34.44
N PHE A 431 -9.88 -4.37 -33.74
CA PHE A 431 -10.79 -3.24 -33.78
C PHE A 431 -10.61 -2.43 -32.49
N VAL A 432 -9.83 -1.35 -32.56
CA VAL A 432 -9.44 -0.51 -31.41
C VAL A 432 -10.54 0.50 -31.09
N ARG A 433 -10.85 0.69 -29.79
CA ARG A 433 -11.77 1.72 -29.30
C ARG A 433 -11.11 2.52 -28.17
N SER A 434 -10.63 3.72 -28.49
CA SER A 434 -9.98 4.67 -27.55
C SER A 434 -10.98 5.41 -26.65
N SER A 435 -11.99 4.72 -26.14
CA SER A 435 -12.88 5.18 -25.07
C SER A 435 -13.83 4.07 -24.62
N LEU A 436 -14.22 4.07 -23.35
CA LEU A 436 -15.13 3.10 -22.74
C LEU A 436 -16.61 3.40 -23.09
N THR A 437 -16.91 3.53 -24.38
CA THR A 437 -18.24 3.93 -24.90
C THR A 437 -18.67 3.15 -26.14
N SER A 438 -19.95 2.79 -26.19
CA SER A 438 -20.55 2.02 -27.28
C SER A 438 -20.43 2.72 -28.63
N GLY A 439 -19.95 2.02 -29.65
CA GLY A 439 -19.74 2.61 -30.97
C GLY A 439 -19.12 1.68 -32.01
N VAL A 440 -18.62 2.28 -33.08
CA VAL A 440 -17.69 1.63 -34.02
C VAL A 440 -16.25 1.78 -33.51
N ALA A 441 -15.33 1.01 -34.09
CA ALA A 441 -13.90 1.17 -33.84
C ALA A 441 -13.39 2.55 -34.31
N ASP A 442 -12.44 3.13 -33.58
CA ASP A 442 -11.73 4.34 -34.00
C ASP A 442 -10.66 4.00 -35.05
N ALA A 443 -10.02 2.83 -34.91
CA ALA A 443 -9.05 2.29 -35.85
C ALA A 443 -9.23 0.76 -36.01
N VAL A 444 -8.81 0.23 -37.17
CA VAL A 444 -8.81 -1.22 -37.42
C VAL A 444 -7.47 -1.63 -38.02
N TYR A 445 -6.74 -2.47 -37.30
CA TYR A 445 -5.42 -2.98 -37.66
C TYR A 445 -5.50 -4.46 -38.07
N GLY A 446 -4.45 -4.96 -38.73
CA GLY A 446 -4.35 -6.35 -39.17
C GLY A 446 -2.98 -6.91 -38.85
N TYR A 447 -2.89 -7.81 -37.86
CA TYR A 447 -1.62 -8.33 -37.37
C TYR A 447 -1.67 -9.83 -37.04
N GLY A 448 -0.58 -10.55 -37.32
CA GLY A 448 -0.51 -12.00 -37.19
C GLY A 448 -1.37 -12.77 -38.20
N ASN A 449 -1.42 -14.10 -38.03
CA ASN A 449 -2.32 -14.99 -38.74
C ASN A 449 -3.65 -15.12 -37.98
N PRO A 450 -4.78 -15.47 -38.64
CA PRO A 450 -6.09 -15.65 -37.99
C PRO A 450 -6.20 -16.80 -36.96
N THR A 451 -5.09 -17.46 -36.62
CA THR A 451 -4.98 -18.55 -35.63
C THR A 451 -3.91 -18.29 -34.58
N ASP A 452 -3.21 -17.15 -34.64
CA ASP A 452 -2.27 -16.73 -33.61
C ASP A 452 -3.05 -16.10 -32.44
N THR A 453 -2.58 -16.27 -31.21
CA THR A 453 -3.14 -15.52 -30.07
C THR A 453 -2.51 -14.14 -30.06
N LEU A 454 -3.31 -13.08 -30.10
CA LEU A 454 -2.80 -11.72 -29.90
C LEU A 454 -2.78 -11.37 -28.41
N ILE A 455 -1.79 -10.57 -28.01
CA ILE A 455 -1.66 -9.91 -26.71
C ILE A 455 -1.29 -8.43 -26.96
N ALA A 456 -1.62 -7.56 -26.01
CA ALA A 456 -1.20 -6.15 -25.99
C ALA A 456 -0.04 -5.95 -25.00
N GLY A 457 0.55 -4.76 -24.97
CA GLY A 457 1.65 -4.34 -24.09
C GLY A 457 2.44 -3.18 -24.69
N ASP A 458 3.01 -2.33 -23.84
CA ASP A 458 4.08 -1.39 -24.21
C ASP A 458 5.46 -2.06 -24.09
N TRP A 459 5.82 -2.78 -25.15
CA TRP A 459 7.13 -3.42 -25.33
C TRP A 459 8.30 -2.44 -25.43
N ASN A 460 8.06 -1.12 -25.51
CA ASN A 460 9.05 -0.12 -25.91
C ASN A 460 9.23 1.02 -24.90
N GLY A 461 8.24 1.28 -24.05
CA GLY A 461 8.16 2.35 -23.05
C GLY A 461 8.06 3.74 -23.67
N ASP A 462 7.06 3.95 -24.53
CA ASP A 462 6.59 5.27 -24.97
C ASP A 462 5.16 5.61 -24.50
N GLY A 463 4.59 4.78 -23.60
CA GLY A 463 3.28 4.92 -22.99
C GLY A 463 2.15 4.53 -23.92
N LYS A 464 2.34 3.49 -24.75
CA LYS A 464 1.36 3.05 -25.76
C LYS A 464 1.37 1.55 -26.01
N ASP A 465 0.18 0.98 -26.01
CA ASP A 465 -0.02 -0.44 -26.31
C ASP A 465 0.11 -0.78 -27.78
N THR A 466 0.89 -1.82 -28.05
CA THR A 466 1.05 -2.41 -29.39
C THR A 466 1.01 -3.93 -29.32
N LEU A 467 0.80 -4.61 -30.46
CA LEU A 467 0.45 -6.03 -30.43
C LEU A 467 1.68 -6.94 -30.46
N ALA A 468 1.62 -8.05 -29.73
CA ALA A 468 2.40 -9.24 -30.03
C ALA A 468 1.49 -10.39 -30.46
N ALA A 469 1.94 -11.17 -31.45
CA ALA A 469 1.26 -12.38 -31.89
C ALA A 469 2.02 -13.62 -31.40
N VAL A 470 1.33 -14.55 -30.78
CA VAL A 470 1.88 -15.76 -30.18
C VAL A 470 1.47 -16.97 -31.03
N ARG A 471 2.46 -17.73 -31.49
CA ARG A 471 2.26 -18.93 -32.33
C ARG A 471 3.03 -20.11 -31.74
N GLY A 472 2.32 -20.99 -31.04
CA GLY A 472 2.94 -22.06 -30.26
C GLY A 472 3.65 -21.48 -29.03
N ASN A 473 4.96 -21.27 -29.13
CA ASN A 473 5.78 -20.59 -28.12
C ASN A 473 6.71 -19.52 -28.75
N ILE A 474 6.43 -19.11 -29.99
CA ILE A 474 7.14 -18.03 -30.69
C ILE A 474 6.31 -16.75 -30.59
N PHE A 475 6.95 -15.67 -30.16
CA PHE A 475 6.39 -14.33 -30.01
C PHE A 475 6.85 -13.46 -31.19
N TYR A 476 5.90 -12.75 -31.80
CA TYR A 476 6.09 -11.83 -32.92
C TYR A 476 5.62 -10.44 -32.48
N VAL A 477 6.53 -9.57 -32.08
CA VAL A 477 6.23 -8.31 -31.38
C VAL A 477 6.27 -7.12 -32.36
N GLN A 478 5.24 -6.28 -32.38
CA GLN A 478 5.24 -4.99 -33.09
C GLN A 478 6.16 -3.96 -32.41
N SER A 479 6.42 -2.84 -33.08
CA SER A 479 6.77 -1.59 -32.37
C SER A 479 5.71 -0.50 -32.58
N LYS A 480 4.78 -0.69 -33.52
CA LYS A 480 3.63 0.19 -33.82
C LYS A 480 2.45 -0.61 -34.33
N LEU A 481 1.22 -0.16 -34.08
CA LEU A 481 0.00 -0.84 -34.56
C LEU A 481 -0.05 -0.98 -36.09
N GLU A 482 0.58 -0.06 -36.84
CA GLU A 482 0.73 -0.12 -38.30
C GLU A 482 1.71 -1.20 -38.80
N ASP A 483 2.53 -1.79 -37.93
CA ASP A 483 3.57 -2.75 -38.33
C ASP A 483 2.96 -4.07 -38.81
N THR A 484 2.87 -4.25 -40.13
CA THR A 484 2.40 -5.50 -40.76
C THR A 484 3.35 -6.71 -40.58
N LYS A 485 4.46 -6.55 -39.85
CA LYS A 485 5.45 -7.58 -39.52
C LYS A 485 6.14 -7.24 -38.20
N ALA A 486 6.58 -8.27 -37.47
CA ALA A 486 7.37 -8.07 -36.26
C ALA A 486 8.78 -7.51 -36.58
N PRO A 487 9.20 -6.37 -35.98
CA PRO A 487 10.61 -6.03 -35.84
C PRO A 487 11.36 -6.94 -34.85
N LEU A 488 10.67 -7.59 -33.91
CA LEU A 488 11.27 -8.48 -32.90
C LEU A 488 10.56 -9.85 -32.86
N GLU A 489 11.33 -10.92 -33.00
CA GLU A 489 10.86 -12.31 -32.85
C GLU A 489 11.70 -13.04 -31.80
N PHE A 490 11.06 -13.76 -30.87
CA PHE A 490 11.74 -14.60 -29.87
C PHE A 490 10.92 -15.83 -29.49
N THR A 491 11.49 -16.74 -28.71
CA THR A 491 10.85 -18.01 -28.29
C THR A 491 10.89 -18.13 -26.77
N TYR A 492 9.73 -18.28 -26.13
CA TYR A 492 9.64 -18.34 -24.68
C TYR A 492 8.50 -19.28 -24.22
N GLY A 493 8.71 -19.99 -23.11
CA GLY A 493 7.80 -21.05 -22.67
C GLY A 493 7.70 -22.23 -23.64
N THR A 494 6.59 -22.97 -23.55
CA THR A 494 6.27 -24.15 -24.35
C THR A 494 4.88 -24.04 -24.98
N ALA A 495 4.65 -24.76 -26.08
CA ALA A 495 3.38 -24.70 -26.79
C ALA A 495 2.23 -25.25 -25.93
N GLY A 496 1.30 -24.37 -25.54
CA GLY A 496 0.17 -24.71 -24.66
C GLY A 496 0.24 -24.12 -23.25
N ASP A 497 1.34 -23.44 -22.89
CA ASP A 497 1.31 -22.53 -21.74
C ASP A 497 0.41 -21.33 -22.03
N ARG A 498 -0.24 -20.77 -21.00
CA ARG A 498 -1.01 -19.51 -21.16
C ARG A 498 -0.07 -18.32 -21.00
N VAL A 499 -0.18 -17.34 -21.87
CA VAL A 499 0.60 -16.09 -21.80
C VAL A 499 -0.09 -15.07 -20.90
N ILE A 500 0.72 -14.27 -20.21
CA ILE A 500 0.36 -13.02 -19.50
C ILE A 500 1.38 -11.94 -19.89
N VAL A 501 1.02 -10.67 -19.69
CA VAL A 501 1.83 -9.49 -19.98
C VAL A 501 1.82 -8.59 -18.73
N GLY A 502 2.82 -7.74 -18.57
CA GLY A 502 2.94 -6.79 -17.48
C GLY A 502 4.38 -6.29 -17.28
N ASP A 503 4.52 -5.13 -16.63
CA ASP A 503 5.78 -4.59 -16.14
C ASP A 503 6.15 -5.19 -14.79
N TRP A 504 6.78 -6.37 -14.83
CA TRP A 504 7.19 -7.11 -13.63
C TRP A 504 8.26 -6.39 -12.77
N ASN A 505 8.72 -5.19 -13.15
CA ASN A 505 9.81 -4.50 -12.44
C ASN A 505 9.79 -2.96 -12.45
N GLY A 506 8.65 -2.32 -12.72
CA GLY A 506 8.46 -0.87 -12.56
C GLY A 506 9.36 -0.01 -13.46
N THR A 507 9.47 -0.36 -14.74
CA THR A 507 10.32 0.35 -15.72
C THR A 507 9.57 1.14 -16.81
N GLY A 508 8.24 1.13 -16.76
CA GLY A 508 7.36 1.57 -17.84
C GLY A 508 7.53 0.70 -19.11
N LYS A 509 7.72 -0.62 -18.97
CA LYS A 509 7.94 -1.54 -20.11
C LYS A 509 7.44 -2.96 -19.83
N ASP A 510 6.64 -3.48 -20.75
CA ASP A 510 6.07 -4.81 -20.63
C ASP A 510 7.06 -5.94 -20.94
N GLY A 511 7.14 -6.87 -19.99
CA GLY A 511 7.67 -8.21 -20.20
C GLY A 511 6.58 -9.20 -20.66
N VAL A 512 6.93 -10.47 -20.71
CA VAL A 512 5.96 -11.56 -20.91
C VAL A 512 6.09 -12.61 -19.81
N GLY A 513 4.97 -13.14 -19.34
CA GLY A 513 4.93 -14.30 -18.46
C GLY A 513 4.29 -15.49 -19.17
N VAL A 514 4.68 -16.69 -18.76
CA VAL A 514 3.95 -17.93 -19.12
C VAL A 514 3.48 -18.66 -17.87
N VAL A 515 2.27 -19.21 -17.93
CA VAL A 515 1.58 -19.83 -16.79
C VAL A 515 1.35 -21.31 -17.07
N ARG A 516 1.79 -22.16 -16.14
CA ARG A 516 1.64 -23.62 -16.21
C ARG A 516 1.09 -24.16 -14.89
N GLY A 517 -0.17 -24.58 -14.90
CA GLY A 517 -0.87 -24.93 -13.66
C GLY A 517 -1.01 -23.70 -12.77
N ASN A 518 -0.34 -23.69 -11.62
CA ASN A 518 -0.24 -22.53 -10.71
C ASN A 518 1.18 -21.93 -10.65
N GLN A 519 2.08 -22.33 -11.56
CA GLN A 519 3.43 -21.75 -11.69
C GLN A 519 3.45 -20.65 -12.76
N PHE A 520 4.20 -19.59 -12.47
CA PHE A 520 4.37 -18.39 -13.29
C PHE A 520 5.85 -18.21 -13.57
N PHE A 521 6.18 -18.02 -14.84
CA PHE A 521 7.55 -17.88 -15.32
C PHE A 521 7.66 -16.52 -16.04
N LEU A 522 8.22 -15.52 -15.38
CA LEU A 522 8.24 -14.13 -15.85
C LEU A 522 9.49 -13.82 -16.67
N LYS A 523 9.38 -12.88 -17.61
CA LYS A 523 10.45 -12.49 -18.51
C LYS A 523 10.40 -10.99 -18.81
N ASN A 524 11.25 -10.23 -18.16
CA ASN A 524 11.29 -8.76 -18.27
C ASN A 524 11.93 -8.36 -19.60
N LYS A 525 12.88 -9.15 -20.11
CA LYS A 525 13.53 -8.91 -21.40
C LYS A 525 13.03 -9.87 -22.47
N LEU A 526 12.41 -9.32 -23.51
CA LEU A 526 11.83 -10.01 -24.68
C LEU A 526 12.90 -10.70 -25.56
N VAL A 527 13.52 -11.77 -25.03
CA VAL A 527 14.55 -12.59 -25.68
C VAL A 527 14.39 -14.06 -25.31
N THR A 528 14.81 -14.96 -26.21
CA THR A 528 14.83 -16.40 -25.98
C THR A 528 15.76 -16.76 -24.82
N GLY A 529 15.24 -17.48 -23.81
CA GLY A 529 16.01 -17.93 -22.66
C GLY A 529 15.15 -18.56 -21.56
N ALA A 530 15.76 -18.77 -20.39
CA ALA A 530 15.03 -19.08 -19.16
C ALA A 530 14.23 -17.85 -18.68
N ALA A 531 13.27 -18.10 -17.79
CA ALA A 531 12.60 -17.05 -17.02
C ALA A 531 13.62 -16.19 -16.24
N ASP A 532 13.30 -14.92 -16.03
CA ASP A 532 14.04 -14.05 -15.11
C ASP A 532 13.61 -14.34 -13.66
N GLU A 533 12.31 -14.54 -13.42
CA GLU A 533 11.75 -14.93 -12.11
C GLU A 533 10.71 -16.07 -12.24
N VAL A 534 10.55 -16.86 -11.17
CA VAL A 534 9.59 -17.99 -11.13
C VAL A 534 8.86 -18.07 -9.80
N PHE A 535 7.52 -18.03 -9.86
CA PHE A 535 6.64 -18.02 -8.70
C PHE A 535 5.56 -19.11 -8.78
N ALA A 536 4.90 -19.39 -7.65
CA ALA A 536 3.73 -20.24 -7.59
C ALA A 536 2.65 -19.56 -6.73
N TYR A 537 1.42 -19.48 -7.24
CA TYR A 537 0.31 -18.81 -6.56
C TYR A 537 -1.06 -19.36 -7.00
N GLY A 538 -1.99 -19.49 -6.06
CA GLY A 538 -3.31 -20.08 -6.31
C GLY A 538 -3.29 -21.58 -6.61
N ASN A 539 -4.43 -22.08 -7.08
CA ASN A 539 -4.63 -23.47 -7.49
C ASN A 539 -4.49 -23.62 -9.01
N ALA A 540 -4.05 -24.80 -9.47
CA ALA A 540 -3.82 -25.10 -10.90
C ALA A 540 -5.08 -25.18 -11.79
N LYS A 541 -6.18 -24.56 -11.36
CA LYS A 541 -7.45 -24.39 -12.08
C LYS A 541 -8.01 -22.96 -11.98
N ASP A 542 -7.43 -22.09 -11.16
CA ASP A 542 -7.88 -20.71 -11.03
C ASP A 542 -7.52 -19.93 -12.32
N VAL A 543 -8.32 -18.93 -12.69
CA VAL A 543 -8.00 -18.05 -13.82
C VAL A 543 -7.12 -16.92 -13.30
N SER A 544 -5.82 -16.92 -13.64
CA SER A 544 -4.92 -15.85 -13.21
C SER A 544 -5.04 -14.63 -14.12
N VAL A 545 -5.06 -13.45 -13.51
CA VAL A 545 -4.99 -12.13 -14.15
C VAL A 545 -3.78 -11.38 -13.62
N VAL A 546 -3.41 -10.30 -14.29
CA VAL A 546 -2.29 -9.41 -13.96
C VAL A 546 -2.78 -7.97 -13.94
N GLY A 547 -2.09 -7.12 -13.17
CA GLY A 547 -2.34 -5.69 -13.03
C GLY A 547 -1.54 -5.10 -11.85
N ASP A 548 -1.49 -3.77 -11.77
CA ASP A 548 -1.08 -3.02 -10.59
C ASP A 548 -2.27 -2.77 -9.66
N TRP A 549 -2.27 -3.39 -8.47
CA TRP A 549 -3.42 -3.35 -7.57
C TRP A 549 -3.37 -2.24 -6.51
N ASP A 550 -2.30 -1.44 -6.43
CA ASP A 550 -2.16 -0.33 -5.46
C ASP A 550 -1.36 0.90 -5.92
N GLY A 551 -0.91 0.95 -7.17
CA GLY A 551 -0.32 2.12 -7.82
C GLY A 551 1.18 2.29 -7.56
N ASP A 552 1.94 1.19 -7.47
CA ASP A 552 3.40 1.23 -7.29
C ASP A 552 4.20 1.11 -8.61
N GLY A 553 3.51 0.82 -9.71
CA GLY A 553 4.05 0.64 -11.05
C GLY A 553 4.49 -0.79 -11.38
N ILE A 554 4.24 -1.78 -10.52
CA ILE A 554 4.70 -3.17 -10.70
C ILE A 554 3.52 -4.13 -10.90
N ASP A 555 3.52 -4.78 -12.06
CA ASP A 555 2.52 -5.79 -12.38
C ASP A 555 2.64 -7.04 -11.50
N THR A 556 1.54 -7.38 -10.86
CA THR A 556 1.43 -8.48 -9.90
C THR A 556 0.19 -9.32 -10.18
N LEU A 557 -0.01 -10.43 -9.45
CA LEU A 557 -1.08 -11.38 -9.75
C LEU A 557 -2.38 -11.12 -9.00
N ALA A 558 -3.48 -11.48 -9.66
CA ALA A 558 -4.62 -12.04 -8.95
C ALA A 558 -5.05 -13.38 -9.54
N VAL A 559 -5.77 -14.19 -8.76
CA VAL A 559 -6.39 -15.43 -9.23
C VAL A 559 -7.90 -15.42 -8.98
N ASP A 560 -8.68 -15.68 -10.01
CA ASP A 560 -10.14 -15.75 -9.96
C ASP A 560 -10.61 -17.18 -9.66
N ARG A 561 -11.45 -17.28 -8.63
CA ARG A 561 -12.06 -18.50 -8.08
C ARG A 561 -13.50 -18.22 -7.60
N ARG A 562 -14.26 -17.42 -8.35
CA ARG A 562 -15.69 -17.11 -8.10
C ARG A 562 -16.62 -18.34 -8.26
#